data_AF-A0A268TSW8-F1
#
_entry.id   AF-A0A268TSW8-F1
#
_cell.length_a   1.000
_cell.length_b   1.000
_cell.length_c   1.000
_cell.angle_alpha   90.00
_cell.angle_beta   90.00
_cell.angle_gamma   90.00
#
_symmetry.space_group_name_H-M   'P 1'
#
loop_
_entity.id
_entity.type
_entity.pdbx_description
1 polymer ?
#
loop_
_entity_poly.entity_id
_entity_poly.type
_entity_poly.pdbx_seq_one_letter_code
_entity_poly.pdbx_strand_id
1 'polypeptide(L)'
;MIIACDVGLKRIGLAGLIGQIVLPLAPIIRKNRNQAALELSRFLEHKGAERLVVGLPELSSTQDGEMHQRIKHFIGLLSFGGEIIYINEDYSSVLAFENLFHMGKKSRQQACKNGKLDSLAACEILQRYITQHTPIKDTNNI
;
A
#
# COMPACT_ATOMS: atom_id res chain seq x y z
N MET A 1 0.27 -3.57 -13.86
CA MET A 1 0.05 -4.08 -12.46
C MET A 1 -0.31 -2.94 -11.51
N ILE A 2 -1.09 -3.17 -10.44
CA ILE A 2 -1.38 -2.17 -9.40
C ILE A 2 -0.55 -2.48 -8.15
N ILE A 3 0.19 -1.49 -7.68
CA ILE A 3 1.02 -1.55 -6.47
C ILE A 3 0.50 -0.51 -5.48
N ALA A 4 0.53 -0.83 -4.19
CA ALA A 4 0.32 0.15 -3.14
C ALA A 4 1.55 0.29 -2.24
N CYS A 5 1.72 1.48 -1.66
CA CYS A 5 2.73 1.73 -0.65
C CYS A 5 2.20 2.52 0.56
N ASP A 6 2.74 2.17 1.73
CA ASP A 6 2.63 2.94 2.97
C ASP A 6 4.00 3.56 3.31
N VAL A 7 4.05 4.89 3.42
CA VAL A 7 5.30 5.66 3.53
C VAL A 7 5.65 5.91 5.00
N GLY A 8 6.23 4.89 5.64
CA GLY A 8 6.72 4.99 7.00
C GLY A 8 8.07 5.71 7.14
N LEU A 9 8.42 6.02 8.40
CA LEU A 9 9.70 6.66 8.75
C LEU A 9 10.90 5.72 8.61
N LYS A 10 10.73 4.43 8.90
CA LYS A 10 11.79 3.42 8.87
C LYS A 10 11.72 2.51 7.65
N ARG A 11 10.52 2.34 7.08
CA ARG A 11 10.26 1.39 5.99
C ARG A 11 9.15 1.94 5.11
N ILE A 12 9.16 1.50 3.86
CA ILE A 12 8.03 1.68 2.95
C ILE A 12 7.36 0.32 2.80
N GLY A 13 6.16 0.18 3.35
CA GLY A 13 5.35 -1.03 3.19
C GLY A 13 4.86 -1.14 1.74
N LEU A 14 4.82 -2.35 1.19
CA LEU A 14 4.44 -2.57 -0.22
C LEU A 14 3.41 -3.69 -0.36
N ALA A 15 2.41 -3.49 -1.20
CA ALA A 15 1.45 -4.52 -1.58
C ALA A 15 1.23 -4.51 -3.09
N GLY A 16 0.82 -5.65 -3.64
CA GLY A 16 0.51 -5.76 -5.07
C GLY A 16 -0.77 -6.53 -5.31
N LEU A 17 -1.50 -6.13 -6.35
CA LEU A 17 -2.65 -6.86 -6.86
C LEU A 17 -2.16 -7.89 -7.89
N ILE A 18 -2.32 -9.17 -7.57
CA ILE A 18 -1.96 -10.29 -8.46
C ILE A 18 -3.23 -11.06 -8.76
N GLY A 19 -3.70 -10.98 -10.00
CA GLY A 19 -5.04 -11.44 -10.35
C GLY A 19 -6.10 -10.59 -9.63
N GLN A 20 -6.85 -11.20 -8.72
CA GLN A 20 -7.86 -10.52 -7.88
C GLN A 20 -7.48 -10.49 -6.40
N ILE A 21 -6.24 -10.88 -6.06
CA ILE A 21 -5.81 -11.02 -4.67
C ILE A 21 -4.76 -9.95 -4.34
N VAL A 22 -4.99 -9.24 -3.24
CA VAL A 22 -4.01 -8.32 -2.65
C VAL A 22 -3.01 -9.12 -1.82
N LEU A 23 -1.72 -8.95 -2.11
CA LEU A 23 -0.65 -9.66 -1.40
C LEU A 23 0.40 -8.69 -0.84
N PRO A 24 0.88 -8.91 0.39
CA PRO A 24 1.98 -8.14 0.95
C PRO A 24 3.28 -8.52 0.23
N LEU A 25 4.06 -7.51 -0.10
CA LEU A 25 5.37 -7.62 -0.71
C LEU A 25 6.45 -7.30 0.34
N ALA A 26 7.72 -7.51 -0.01
CA ALA A 26 8.81 -7.16 0.89
C ALA A 26 8.88 -5.63 1.02
N PRO A 27 8.95 -5.08 2.24
CA PRO A 27 9.07 -3.64 2.42
C PRO A 27 10.45 -3.14 1.97
N ILE A 28 10.52 -1.87 1.57
CA ILE A 28 11.81 -1.19 1.36
C ILE A 28 12.30 -0.66 2.70
N ILE A 29 13.55 -0.97 3.07
CA ILE A 29 14.17 -0.40 4.26
C ILE A 29 14.65 1.02 3.93
N ARG A 30 14.10 2.00 4.64
CA ARG A 30 14.39 3.42 4.40
C ARG A 30 15.62 3.83 5.19
N LYS A 31 16.74 4.07 4.49
CA LYS A 31 17.93 4.71 5.07
C LYS A 31 17.86 6.22 4.93
N ASN A 32 17.40 6.69 3.77
CA ASN A 32 17.10 8.10 3.50
C ASN A 32 16.04 8.19 2.39
N ARG A 33 15.53 9.41 2.13
CA ARG A 33 14.44 9.63 1.17
C ARG A 33 14.84 9.34 -0.29
N ASN A 34 16.07 9.68 -0.69
CA ASN A 34 16.53 9.51 -2.07
C ASN A 34 16.79 8.03 -2.40
N GLN A 35 17.41 7.29 -1.47
CA GLN A 35 17.61 5.85 -1.61
C GLN A 35 16.28 5.10 -1.68
N ALA A 36 15.35 5.39 -0.76
CA ALA A 36 14.04 4.73 -0.77
C ALA A 36 13.23 5.08 -2.03
N ALA A 37 13.29 6.34 -2.51
CA ALA A 37 12.64 6.76 -3.74
C ALA A 37 13.21 6.02 -4.96
N LEU A 38 14.54 5.92 -5.08
CA LEU A 38 15.21 5.21 -6.17
C LEU A 38 14.87 3.72 -6.17
N GLU A 39 14.90 3.07 -5.01
CA GLU A 39 14.53 1.65 -4.88
C GLU A 39 13.07 1.42 -5.22
N LEU A 40 12.17 2.31 -4.80
CA LEU A 40 10.76 2.23 -5.14
C LEU A 40 10.53 2.42 -6.64
N SER A 41 11.17 3.41 -7.28
CA SER A 41 11.09 3.60 -8.73
C SER A 41 11.53 2.37 -9.51
N ARG A 42 12.70 1.79 -9.17
CA ARG A 42 13.19 0.56 -9.79
C ARG A 42 12.26 -0.62 -9.57
N PHE A 43 11.71 -0.73 -8.36
CA PHE A 43 10.75 -1.77 -8.03
C PHE A 43 9.48 -1.67 -8.90
N LEU A 44 8.93 -0.46 -9.03
CA LEU A 44 7.72 -0.21 -9.83
C LEU A 44 7.96 -0.50 -11.32
N GLU A 45 9.09 -0.06 -11.85
CA GLU A 45 9.51 -0.33 -13.22
C GLU A 45 9.66 -1.84 -13.45
N HIS A 46 10.42 -2.54 -12.60
CA HIS A 46 10.64 -3.98 -12.71
C HIS A 46 9.35 -4.79 -12.63
N LYS A 47 8.36 -4.33 -11.86
CA LYS A 47 7.04 -4.97 -11.74
C LYS A 47 6.07 -4.60 -12.86
N GLY A 48 6.42 -3.67 -13.76
CA GLY A 48 5.48 -3.15 -14.74
C GLY A 48 4.26 -2.53 -14.07
N ALA A 49 4.48 -1.76 -13.01
CA ALA A 49 3.40 -1.06 -12.33
C ALA A 49 2.82 0.02 -13.24
N GLU A 50 1.51 0.00 -13.41
CA GLU A 50 0.74 1.02 -14.14
C GLU A 50 0.16 2.06 -13.18
N ARG A 51 -0.11 1.64 -11.94
CA ARG A 51 -0.67 2.47 -10.89
C ARG A 51 0.07 2.25 -9.58
N LEU A 52 0.36 3.37 -8.90
CA LEU A 52 0.85 3.41 -7.54
C LEU A 52 -0.22 4.03 -6.63
N VAL A 53 -0.73 3.24 -5.70
CA VAL A 53 -1.68 3.69 -4.66
C VAL A 53 -0.90 4.03 -3.40
N VAL A 54 -1.01 5.26 -2.91
CA VAL A 54 -0.25 5.77 -1.79
C VAL A 54 -1.18 6.08 -0.63
N GLY A 55 -0.89 5.52 0.53
CA GLY A 55 -1.55 5.90 1.77
C GLY A 55 -1.23 7.33 2.17
N LEU A 56 -2.27 8.09 2.56
CA LEU A 56 -2.15 9.47 2.97
C LEU A 56 -3.09 9.74 4.15
N PRO A 57 -2.60 10.14 5.33
CA PRO A 57 -3.45 10.48 6.46
C PRO A 57 -4.29 11.73 6.15
N GLU A 58 -5.46 11.85 6.78
CA GLU A 58 -6.29 13.04 6.64
C GLU A 58 -5.64 14.25 7.33
N LEU A 59 -5.87 15.44 6.79
CA LEU A 59 -5.43 16.70 7.37
C LEU A 59 -6.30 17.08 8.59
N SER A 60 -6.28 16.25 9.63
CA SER A 60 -7.09 16.44 10.84
C SER A 60 -6.38 17.28 11.91
N SER A 61 -5.05 17.31 11.85
CA SER A 61 -4.18 18.06 12.77
C SER A 61 -3.00 18.73 12.04
N THR A 62 -2.29 19.61 12.75
CA THR A 62 -1.06 20.23 12.23
C THR A 62 0.04 19.21 11.94
N GLN A 63 0.15 18.17 12.78
CA GLN A 63 1.11 17.07 12.59
C GLN A 63 0.78 16.24 11.34
N ASP A 64 -0.50 16.00 11.07
CA ASP A 64 -0.92 15.29 9.85
C ASP A 64 -0.58 16.11 8.61
N GLY A 65 -0.70 17.44 8.68
CA GLY A 65 -0.29 18.33 7.61
C GLY A 65 1.20 18.22 7.26
N GLU A 66 2.08 18.12 8.27
CA GLU A 66 3.51 17.89 8.04
C GLU A 66 3.75 16.51 7.41
N MET A 67 3.09 15.46 7.90
CA MET A 67 3.21 14.11 7.37
C MET A 67 2.72 14.02 5.92
N HIS A 68 1.59 14.63 5.61
CA HIS A 68 1.03 14.72 4.27
C HIS A 68 2.01 15.38 3.29
N GLN A 69 2.58 16.52 3.67
CA GLN A 69 3.58 17.21 2.84
C GLN A 69 4.84 16.36 2.66
N ARG A 70 5.30 15.67 3.70
CA ARG A 70 6.47 14.77 3.62
C ARG A 70 6.23 13.60 2.69
N ILE A 71 5.04 13.01 2.71
CA ILE A 71 4.66 11.91 1.82
C ILE A 71 4.62 12.42 0.38
N LYS A 72 3.93 13.53 0.11
CA LYS A 72 3.88 14.12 -1.24
C LYS A 72 5.27 14.49 -1.76
N HIS A 73 6.11 15.09 -0.92
CA HIS A 73 7.49 15.39 -1.29
C HIS A 73 8.28 14.13 -1.61
N PHE A 74 8.15 13.07 -0.80
CA PHE A 74 8.80 11.78 -1.05
C PHE A 74 8.33 11.18 -2.38
N ILE A 75 7.02 11.14 -2.64
CA ILE A 75 6.45 10.63 -3.88
C ILE A 75 6.92 11.44 -5.10
N GLY A 76 7.11 12.76 -4.95
CA GLY A 76 7.69 13.61 -6.00
C GLY A 76 9.15 13.30 -6.35
N LEU A 77 9.87 12.52 -5.54
CA LEU A 77 11.23 12.05 -5.86
C LEU A 77 11.24 10.79 -6.73
N LEU A 78 10.10 10.11 -6.91
CA LEU A 78 10.03 8.89 -7.69
C LEU A 78 10.10 9.23 -9.18
N SER A 79 10.93 8.48 -9.92
CA SER A 79 10.80 8.34 -11.36
C SER A 79 9.76 7.26 -11.65
N PHE A 80 8.50 7.64 -11.81
CA PHE A 80 7.40 6.72 -12.13
C PHE A 80 6.49 7.34 -13.19
N GLY A 81 6.33 6.66 -14.32
CA GLY A 81 5.52 7.14 -15.44
C GLY A 81 4.05 6.70 -15.40
N GLY A 82 3.66 5.93 -14.38
CA GLY A 82 2.28 5.49 -14.19
C GLY A 82 1.43 6.46 -13.38
N GLU A 83 0.19 6.07 -13.13
CA GLU A 83 -0.77 6.87 -12.38
C GLU A 83 -0.51 6.79 -10.87
N ILE A 84 -0.49 7.92 -10.18
CA ILE A 84 -0.36 7.98 -8.71
C ILE A 84 -1.71 8.36 -8.11
N ILE A 85 -2.22 7.51 -7.22
CA ILE A 85 -3.52 7.68 -6.55
C ILE A 85 -3.29 7.74 -5.05
N TYR A 86 -3.88 8.71 -4.37
CA TYR A 86 -3.81 8.83 -2.92
C TYR A 86 -5.10 8.31 -2.27
N ILE A 87 -4.96 7.50 -1.21
CA ILE A 87 -6.08 6.93 -0.46
C ILE A 87 -5.99 7.37 1.00
N ASN A 88 -7.11 7.85 1.54
CA ASN A 88 -7.22 8.22 2.95
C ASN A 88 -7.17 6.99 3.86
N GLU A 89 -6.30 7.04 4.88
CA GLU A 89 -6.05 5.98 5.85
C GLU A 89 -7.04 5.94 7.02
N ASP A 90 -7.87 6.96 7.24
CA ASP A 90 -8.59 7.17 8.52
C ASP A 90 -9.88 6.37 8.77
N TYR A 91 -10.22 5.40 7.92
CA TYR A 91 -11.30 4.45 8.22
C TYR A 91 -10.82 2.99 8.17
N SER A 92 -10.26 2.52 9.29
CA SER A 92 -10.00 1.10 9.53
C SER A 92 -11.28 0.41 10.01
N SER A 93 -11.95 -0.32 9.13
CA SER A 93 -12.81 -1.41 9.60
C SER A 93 -11.90 -2.59 9.94
N VAL A 94 -11.50 -2.68 11.20
CA VAL A 94 -10.76 -3.82 11.80
C VAL A 94 -11.38 -5.18 11.39
N LEU A 95 -12.69 -5.21 11.17
CA LEU A 95 -13.45 -6.37 10.68
C LEU A 95 -13.14 -6.79 9.23
N ALA A 96 -12.79 -5.86 8.33
CA ALA A 96 -12.37 -6.21 6.96
C ALA A 96 -11.01 -6.91 6.98
N PHE A 97 -10.14 -6.52 7.91
CA PHE A 97 -8.80 -7.08 8.08
C PHE A 97 -8.81 -8.55 8.52
N GLU A 98 -9.71 -8.97 9.41
CA GLU A 98 -9.80 -10.38 9.81
C GLU A 98 -10.24 -11.31 8.65
N ASN A 99 -11.12 -10.82 7.77
CA ASN A 99 -11.57 -11.55 6.58
C ASN A 99 -10.55 -11.52 5.43
N LEU A 100 -9.68 -10.50 5.38
CA LEU A 100 -8.64 -10.33 4.36
C LEU A 100 -7.58 -11.45 4.34
N PHE A 101 -7.37 -12.14 5.47
CA PHE A 101 -6.42 -13.26 5.58
C PHE A 101 -7.08 -14.63 5.45
N HIS A 102 -7.57 -14.96 4.26
CA HIS A 102 -7.61 -16.36 3.81
C HIS A 102 -6.20 -17.01 3.72
N MET A 103 -5.18 -16.41 4.35
CA MET A 103 -3.90 -17.03 4.64
C MET A 103 -4.02 -17.97 5.86
N GLY A 104 -3.80 -19.26 5.61
CA GLY A 104 -3.67 -20.26 6.66
C GLY A 104 -2.66 -19.84 7.75
N LYS A 105 -2.89 -20.32 8.98
CA LYS A 105 -2.14 -19.95 10.20
C LYS A 105 -0.61 -20.00 10.04
N LYS A 106 -0.09 -20.93 9.22
CA LYS A 106 1.35 -21.07 8.89
C LYS A 106 1.90 -19.92 8.04
N SER A 107 1.13 -19.44 7.06
CA SER A 107 1.53 -18.34 6.18
C SER A 107 1.59 -17.01 6.93
N ARG A 108 0.71 -16.81 7.92
CA ARG A 108 0.78 -15.67 8.86
C ARG A 108 2.06 -15.71 9.72
N GLN A 109 2.40 -16.85 10.30
CA GLN A 109 3.65 -16.97 11.08
C GLN A 109 4.91 -16.75 10.23
N GLN A 110 4.92 -17.20 8.98
CA GLN A 110 6.03 -16.94 8.04
C GLN A 110 6.10 -15.45 7.65
N ALA A 111 4.95 -14.80 7.48
CA ALA A 111 4.87 -13.36 7.24
C ALA A 111 5.37 -12.53 8.44
N CYS A 112 5.08 -12.97 9.68
CA CYS A 112 5.65 -12.39 10.91
C CYS A 112 7.17 -12.48 10.93
N LYS A 113 7.73 -13.65 10.58
CA LYS A 113 9.19 -13.87 10.60
C LYS A 113 9.95 -13.09 9.52
N ASN A 114 9.31 -12.79 8.39
CA ASN A 114 9.96 -12.17 7.24
C ASN A 114 9.77 -10.64 7.14
N GLY A 115 9.18 -9.98 8.16
CA GLY A 115 8.88 -8.54 8.11
C GLY A 115 7.77 -8.16 7.13
N LYS A 116 6.97 -9.13 6.68
CA LYS A 116 5.81 -8.89 5.79
C LYS A 116 4.63 -8.27 6.53
N LEU A 117 4.64 -8.31 7.86
CA LEU A 117 3.69 -7.54 8.68
C LEU A 117 3.87 -6.03 8.49
N ASP A 118 5.09 -5.57 8.17
CA ASP A 118 5.36 -4.15 7.92
C ASP A 118 4.68 -3.63 6.64
N SER A 119 4.07 -4.50 5.84
CA SER A 119 3.34 -4.14 4.61
C SER A 119 1.83 -4.36 4.70
N LEU A 120 1.29 -4.59 5.90
CA LEU A 120 -0.14 -4.77 6.09
C LEU A 120 -0.93 -3.50 5.82
N ALA A 121 -0.42 -2.34 6.25
CA ALA A 121 -1.01 -1.06 5.92
C ALA A 121 -1.11 -0.87 4.39
N ALA A 122 -0.06 -1.22 3.65
CA ALA A 122 -0.09 -1.18 2.18
C ALA A 122 -1.15 -2.12 1.57
N CYS A 123 -1.39 -3.30 2.16
CA CYS A 123 -2.48 -4.17 1.74
C CYS A 123 -3.86 -3.53 1.98
N GLU A 124 -4.06 -2.89 3.15
CA GLU A 124 -5.30 -2.20 3.46
C GLU A 124 -5.57 -1.05 2.48
N ILE A 125 -4.55 -0.24 2.22
CA ILE A 125 -4.59 0.85 1.23
C ILE A 125 -5.02 0.32 -0.13
N LEU A 126 -4.38 -0.76 -0.61
CA LEU A 126 -4.70 -1.34 -1.91
C LEU A 126 -6.12 -1.92 -1.95
N GLN A 127 -6.55 -2.58 -0.89
CA GLN A 127 -7.89 -3.14 -0.81
C GLN A 127 -8.95 -2.05 -0.86
N ARG A 128 -8.76 -0.95 -0.11
CA ARG A 128 -9.68 0.20 -0.12
C ARG A 128 -9.80 0.77 -1.53
N TYR A 129 -8.67 0.94 -2.22
CA TYR A 129 -8.66 1.39 -3.61
C TYR A 129 -9.49 0.45 -4.51
N ILE A 130 -9.26 -0.86 -4.44
CA ILE A 130 -9.99 -1.85 -5.24
C ILE A 130 -11.50 -1.81 -4.93
N THR A 131 -11.89 -1.74 -3.66
CA THR A 131 -13.30 -1.68 -3.26
C THR A 131 -13.99 -0.42 -3.76
N GLN A 132 -13.31 0.73 -3.77
CA GLN A 132 -13.86 1.98 -4.29
C GLN A 132 -13.97 2.01 -5.82
N HIS A 133 -13.13 1.24 -6.53
CA HIS A 133 -13.03 1.28 -8.00
C HIS A 133 -13.59 0.03 -8.69
N THR A 134 -14.00 -0.98 -7.92
CA THR A 134 -14.71 -2.15 -8.46
C THR A 134 -16.20 -1.96 -8.19
N PRO A 135 -17.04 -1.88 -9.23
CA PRO A 135 -18.49 -1.88 -9.02
C PRO A 135 -18.87 -3.17 -8.29
N ILE A 136 -19.65 -3.03 -7.22
CA ILE A 136 -20.27 -4.17 -6.55
C ILE A 136 -21.11 -4.87 -7.63
N LYS A 137 -20.67 -6.06 -8.06
CA LYS A 137 -21.58 -6.97 -8.77
C LYS A 137 -22.55 -7.45 -7.71
N ASP A 138 -23.78 -6.97 -7.76
CA ASP A 138 -24.88 -7.53 -6.99
C ASP A 138 -24.98 -9.03 -7.30
N THR A 139 -24.37 -9.86 -6.46
CA THR A 139 -24.68 -11.28 -6.36
C THR A 139 -25.98 -11.41 -5.59
N ASN A 140 -27.08 -11.04 -6.23
CA ASN A 140 -28.45 -11.40 -5.89
C ASN A 140 -29.27 -11.43 -7.18
N ASN A 141 -28.94 -12.40 -8.04
CA ASN A 141 -29.88 -12.88 -9.04
C ASN A 141 -29.52 -14.33 -9.36
N ILE A 142 -30.10 -15.26 -8.59
CA ILE A 142 -30.67 -16.57 -8.94
C ILE A 142 -31.38 -17.08 -7.67
#